data_AF-A0A7D9H6V7-F1
#
_entry.id   AF-A0A7D9H6V7-F1
#
_cell.length_a   1.000
_cell.length_b   1.000
_cell.length_c   1.000
_cell.angle_alpha   90.00
_cell.angle_beta   90.00
_cell.angle_gamma   90.00
#
_symmetry.space_group_name_H-M   'P 1'
#
loop_
_entity.id
_entity.type
_entity.pdbx_description
1 polymer ?
#
loop_
_entity_poly.entity_id
_entity_poly.type
_entity_poly.pdbx_seq_one_letter_code
_entity_poly.pdbx_strand_id
1 'polypeptide(L)'
;MGSNALIPAETITDQRGFLRIVNGTVDIGAYEFGDAVLAVIDIKPGSDPNNINLKSKGKIPVAILTTDTFYALEVDLLSVQFGPGGASDSHEGGHVEDVDGDGDMDLVLHFNTQDTGIGCDDTEATLTGVTFGGDAFTGTDAVKIVKCPKPDKKSKK
;
A
#
# COMPACT_ATOMS: atom_id res chain seq x y z
N MET A 1 20.41 29.14 -22.94
CA MET A 1 20.27 27.67 -23.09
C MET A 1 21.59 27.06 -22.67
N GLY A 2 21.59 26.15 -21.69
CA GLY A 2 22.81 25.48 -21.24
C GLY A 2 23.32 24.53 -22.32
N SER A 3 24.63 24.54 -22.58
CA SER A 3 25.27 23.67 -23.57
C SER A 3 25.77 22.40 -22.89
N ASN A 4 25.36 21.24 -23.40
CA ASN A 4 25.76 19.91 -22.90
C ASN A 4 27.23 19.54 -23.25
N ALA A 5 28.03 20.47 -23.77
CA ALA A 5 29.41 20.21 -24.19
C ALA A 5 30.44 20.17 -23.03
N LEU A 6 29.99 20.30 -21.77
CA LEU A 6 30.87 20.42 -20.59
C LEU A 6 30.68 19.32 -19.53
N ILE A 7 29.85 18.30 -19.79
CA ILE A 7 29.75 17.13 -18.91
C ILE A 7 30.86 16.13 -19.27
N PRO A 8 31.81 15.82 -18.37
CA PRO A 8 32.74 14.71 -18.56
C PRO A 8 31.96 13.41 -18.74
N ALA A 9 32.34 12.58 -19.71
CA ALA A 9 31.60 11.39 -20.14
C ALA A 9 31.48 10.25 -19.11
N GLU A 10 31.86 10.50 -17.85
CA GLU A 10 31.98 9.50 -16.78
C GLU A 10 31.11 9.85 -15.56
N THR A 11 30.41 11.00 -15.54
CA THR A 11 29.62 11.42 -14.38
C THR A 11 28.24 10.78 -14.42
N ILE A 12 28.19 9.47 -14.21
CA ILE A 12 26.94 8.71 -14.07
C ILE A 12 26.35 8.80 -12.67
N THR A 13 27.00 9.50 -11.73
CA THR A 13 26.59 9.60 -10.32
C THR A 13 26.40 11.04 -9.83
N ASP A 14 25.55 11.22 -8.82
CA ASP A 14 25.36 12.47 -8.06
C ASP A 14 26.60 12.88 -7.24
N GLN A 15 26.63 14.08 -6.67
CA GLN A 15 27.61 14.52 -5.68
C GLN A 15 27.69 13.61 -4.42
N ARG A 16 26.68 12.76 -4.19
CA ARG A 16 26.66 11.70 -3.16
C ARG A 16 27.09 10.31 -3.66
N GLY A 17 27.47 10.17 -4.93
CA GLY A 17 27.95 8.90 -5.51
C GLY A 17 26.84 7.93 -5.99
N PHE A 18 25.58 8.35 -5.99
CA PHE A 18 24.45 7.54 -6.48
C PHE A 18 24.27 7.63 -7.99
N LEU A 19 24.11 6.49 -8.67
CA LEU A 19 23.91 6.43 -10.13
C LEU A 19 22.64 7.19 -10.54
N ARG A 20 22.78 8.22 -11.37
CA ARG A 20 21.70 9.06 -11.91
C ARG A 20 21.21 8.61 -13.29
N ILE A 21 21.83 7.58 -13.87
CA ILE A 21 21.43 7.03 -15.17
C ILE A 21 21.30 5.51 -15.04
N VAL A 22 20.06 5.03 -15.12
CA VAL A 22 19.74 3.61 -15.27
C VAL A 22 19.15 3.42 -16.66
N ASN A 23 19.77 2.58 -17.49
CA ASN A 23 19.27 2.20 -18.81
C ASN A 23 19.00 3.36 -19.81
N GLY A 24 19.77 4.45 -19.72
CA GLY A 24 19.77 5.53 -20.72
C GLY A 24 18.67 6.58 -20.58
N THR A 25 17.91 6.59 -19.47
CA THR A 25 16.92 7.62 -19.17
C THR A 25 17.46 8.51 -18.04
N VAL A 26 17.60 9.81 -18.29
CA VAL A 26 17.96 10.80 -17.27
C VAL A 26 16.68 11.18 -16.55
N ASP A 27 16.55 10.77 -15.30
CA ASP A 27 15.40 11.12 -14.47
C ASP A 27 15.73 12.36 -13.63
N ILE A 28 15.17 13.52 -14.01
CA ILE A 28 15.26 14.76 -13.23
C ILE A 28 14.08 14.87 -12.23
N GLY A 29 13.25 13.82 -12.08
CA GLY A 29 12.03 13.88 -11.26
C GLY A 29 11.79 12.74 -10.27
N ALA A 30 12.65 11.71 -10.17
CA ALA A 30 12.46 10.65 -9.20
C ALA A 30 12.82 11.15 -7.79
N TYR A 31 11.81 11.55 -7.02
CA TYR A 31 11.88 11.44 -5.57
C TYR A 31 12.42 10.03 -5.27
N GLU A 32 13.57 9.94 -4.61
CA GLU A 32 14.10 8.69 -4.08
C GLU A 32 13.12 8.23 -2.99
N PHE A 33 11.98 7.66 -3.40
CA PHE A 33 11.22 6.77 -2.55
C PHE A 33 12.20 5.64 -2.30
N GLY A 34 12.82 5.63 -1.12
CA GLY A 34 13.57 4.46 -0.67
C GLY A 34 12.71 3.22 -0.90
N ASP A 35 13.33 2.09 -1.21
CA ASP A 35 12.61 0.83 -1.39
C ASP A 35 11.58 0.68 -0.26
N ALA A 36 10.30 0.54 -0.63
CA ALA A 36 9.23 0.54 0.35
C ALA A 36 9.46 -0.61 1.35
N VAL A 37 9.38 -0.29 2.64
CA VAL A 37 9.50 -1.28 3.72
C VAL A 37 8.35 -2.28 3.59
N LEU A 38 8.66 -3.56 3.72
CA LEU A 38 7.62 -4.58 3.73
C LEU A 38 6.96 -4.61 5.10
N ALA A 39 5.66 -4.31 5.14
CA ALA A 39 4.82 -4.49 6.30
C ALA A 39 4.10 -5.84 6.20
N VAL A 40 4.01 -6.55 7.32
CA VAL A 40 3.14 -7.72 7.42
C VAL A 40 1.73 -7.23 7.67
N ILE A 41 0.77 -7.71 6.88
CA ILE A 41 -0.65 -7.36 7.04
C ILE A 41 -1.49 -8.63 7.09
N ASP A 42 -2.62 -8.56 7.79
CA ASP A 42 -3.68 -9.57 7.79
C ASP A 42 -5.00 -8.92 7.37
N ILE A 43 -5.51 -9.30 6.19
CA ILE A 43 -6.80 -8.83 5.69
C ILE A 43 -7.88 -9.66 6.34
N LYS A 44 -8.80 -9.02 7.06
CA LYS A 44 -9.88 -9.68 7.80
C LYS A 44 -9.36 -10.65 8.87
N PRO A 45 -8.71 -10.12 9.93
CA PRO A 45 -8.17 -10.93 11.01
C PRO A 45 -9.16 -11.92 11.60
N GLY A 46 -8.66 -13.11 11.93
CA GLY A 46 -9.45 -14.23 12.48
C GLY A 46 -10.24 -15.03 11.43
N SER A 47 -9.98 -14.85 10.13
CA SER A 47 -10.71 -15.53 9.05
C SER A 47 -9.82 -15.96 7.88
N ASP A 48 -9.33 -17.20 7.85
CA ASP A 48 -8.70 -17.79 6.65
C ASP A 48 -9.67 -18.74 5.89
N PRO A 49 -9.99 -18.50 4.60
CA PRO A 49 -9.49 -17.43 3.75
C PRO A 49 -10.21 -16.10 3.98
N ASN A 50 -9.53 -15.02 3.60
CA ASN A 50 -9.97 -13.64 3.69
C ASN A 50 -11.10 -13.37 2.68
N ASN A 51 -12.31 -13.86 3.02
CA ASN A 51 -13.45 -13.83 2.12
C ASN A 51 -14.01 -12.40 2.00
N ILE A 52 -13.90 -11.83 0.80
CA ILE A 52 -14.42 -10.50 0.45
C ILE A 52 -15.71 -10.63 -0.36
N ASN A 53 -16.78 -10.02 0.14
CA ASN A 53 -18.05 -9.92 -0.54
C ASN A 53 -18.17 -8.53 -1.18
N LEU A 54 -17.84 -8.42 -2.46
CA LEU A 54 -17.87 -7.17 -3.23
C LEU A 54 -19.28 -6.57 -3.40
N LYS A 55 -20.35 -7.33 -3.13
CA LYS A 55 -21.72 -6.80 -3.07
C LYS A 55 -22.08 -6.20 -1.70
N SER A 56 -21.25 -6.40 -0.69
CA SER A 56 -21.49 -5.82 0.63
C SER A 56 -21.18 -4.32 0.61
N LYS A 57 -22.00 -3.55 1.33
CA LYS A 57 -21.68 -2.16 1.70
C LYS A 57 -20.93 -2.09 3.03
N GLY A 58 -20.27 -3.19 3.41
CA GLY A 58 -19.52 -3.30 4.65
C GLY A 58 -18.10 -2.79 4.51
N LYS A 59 -17.38 -2.89 5.63
CA LYS A 59 -15.97 -2.54 5.72
C LYS A 59 -15.11 -3.82 5.73
N ILE A 60 -13.90 -3.70 5.21
CA ILE A 60 -12.86 -4.73 5.25
C ILE A 60 -11.88 -4.29 6.34
N PRO A 61 -11.82 -4.99 7.48
CA PRO A 61 -10.78 -4.75 8.45
C PRO A 61 -9.44 -5.28 7.90
N VAL A 62 -8.35 -4.55 8.13
CA VAL A 62 -6.99 -4.96 7.79
C VAL A 62 -6.11 -4.60 8.97
N ALA A 63 -5.39 -5.59 9.50
CA ALA A 63 -4.36 -5.39 10.51
C ALA A 63 -3.02 -5.13 9.83
N ILE A 64 -2.27 -4.17 10.34
CA ILE A 64 -0.84 -3.99 10.07
C ILE A 64 -0.14 -4.48 11.34
N LEU A 65 0.63 -5.56 11.20
CA LEU A 65 1.26 -6.19 12.35
C LEU A 65 2.53 -5.43 12.74
N THR A 66 2.71 -5.24 14.03
CA THR A 66 4.02 -4.85 14.53
C THR A 66 4.95 -6.07 14.44
N THR A 67 6.21 -5.80 14.13
CA THR A 67 7.26 -6.80 14.06
C THR A 67 8.54 -6.21 14.61
N ASP A 68 9.57 -7.04 14.74
CA ASP A 68 10.93 -6.66 15.08
C ASP A 68 11.60 -5.69 14.07
N THR A 69 10.99 -5.47 12.90
CA THR A 69 11.50 -4.56 11.87
C THR A 69 10.53 -3.46 11.42
N PHE A 70 9.27 -3.52 11.85
CA PHE A 70 8.24 -2.57 11.46
C PHE A 70 7.30 -2.28 12.64
N TYR A 71 7.15 -1.01 13.01
CA TYR A 71 6.28 -0.61 14.12
C TYR A 71 4.97 0.00 13.60
N ALA A 72 3.86 -0.72 13.75
CA ALA A 72 2.59 -0.35 13.12
C ALA A 72 2.03 0.99 13.64
N LEU A 73 2.36 1.38 14.87
CA LEU A 73 1.90 2.62 15.49
C LEU A 73 2.64 3.88 15.01
N GLU A 74 3.68 3.73 14.19
CA GLU A 74 4.37 4.85 13.53
C GLU A 74 3.80 5.18 12.14
N VAL A 75 2.77 4.47 11.69
CA VAL A 75 2.10 4.72 10.41
C VAL A 75 1.33 6.04 10.44
N ASP A 76 1.54 6.90 9.42
CA ASP A 76 0.67 8.04 9.16
C ASP A 76 -0.62 7.55 8.51
N LEU A 77 -1.67 7.47 9.31
CA LEU A 77 -2.98 6.95 8.91
C LEU A 77 -3.60 7.68 7.71
N LEU A 78 -3.29 8.97 7.53
CA LEU A 78 -3.84 9.77 6.42
C LEU A 78 -3.20 9.41 5.08
N SER A 79 -2.04 8.76 5.10
CA SER A 79 -1.35 8.29 3.91
C SER A 79 -1.79 6.90 3.44
N VAL A 80 -2.47 6.16 4.31
CA VAL A 80 -2.77 4.75 4.08
C VAL A 80 -3.84 4.59 2.99
N GLN A 81 -3.53 3.72 2.04
CA GLN A 81 -4.39 3.38 0.91
C GLN A 81 -4.48 1.85 0.78
N PHE A 82 -5.69 1.34 0.58
CA PHE A 82 -5.94 -0.09 0.42
C PHE A 82 -6.62 -0.42 -0.91
N GLY A 83 -6.06 -1.42 -1.59
CA GLY A 83 -6.54 -1.95 -2.87
C GLY A 83 -6.28 -1.02 -4.07
N PRO A 84 -6.60 -1.48 -5.30
CA PRO A 84 -6.36 -0.74 -6.54
C PRO A 84 -7.04 0.64 -6.62
N GLY A 85 -8.14 0.82 -5.88
CA GLY A 85 -8.89 2.07 -5.79
C GLY A 85 -8.32 3.08 -4.81
N GLY A 86 -7.34 2.69 -3.99
CA GLY A 86 -6.71 3.57 -3.00
C GLY A 86 -7.68 3.99 -1.89
N ALA A 87 -8.42 3.05 -1.32
CA ALA A 87 -9.35 3.36 -0.23
C ALA A 87 -8.61 3.89 1.00
N SER A 88 -9.09 5.02 1.54
CA SER A 88 -8.64 5.52 2.84
C SER A 88 -9.36 4.82 3.99
N ASP A 89 -8.78 4.89 5.19
CA ASP A 89 -9.44 4.40 6.40
C ASP A 89 -10.79 5.12 6.61
N SER A 90 -11.80 4.33 6.95
CA SER A 90 -13.17 4.78 7.16
C SER A 90 -13.55 4.86 8.64
N HIS A 91 -12.60 4.65 9.56
CA HIS A 91 -12.83 4.49 10.99
C HIS A 91 -11.96 5.44 11.81
N GLU A 92 -12.08 6.75 11.57
CA GLU A 92 -11.56 7.85 12.42
C GLU A 92 -10.20 7.61 13.12
N GLY A 93 -9.27 6.90 12.47
CA GLY A 93 -7.95 6.58 13.03
C GLY A 93 -7.71 5.12 13.44
N GLY A 94 -8.56 4.18 13.03
CA GLY A 94 -8.40 2.76 13.33
C GLY A 94 -8.63 2.41 14.80
N HIS A 95 -8.06 1.28 15.22
CA HIS A 95 -7.89 0.91 16.63
C HIS A 95 -6.66 0.01 16.77
N VAL A 96 -6.26 -0.24 18.01
CA VAL A 96 -5.04 -0.96 18.35
C VAL A 96 -5.40 -2.19 19.18
N GLU A 97 -4.94 -3.35 18.76
CA GLU A 97 -5.12 -4.64 19.45
C GLU A 97 -3.97 -5.59 19.13
N ASP A 98 -3.74 -6.60 19.97
CA ASP A 98 -2.79 -7.69 19.69
C ASP A 98 -3.53 -8.73 18.84
N VAL A 99 -3.29 -8.72 17.52
CA VAL A 99 -4.05 -9.49 16.53
C VAL A 99 -3.52 -10.92 16.43
N ASP A 100 -2.20 -11.10 16.48
CA ASP A 100 -1.56 -12.41 16.30
C ASP A 100 -1.16 -13.11 17.62
N GLY A 101 -1.26 -12.42 18.75
CA GLY A 101 -1.05 -12.96 20.08
C GLY A 101 0.42 -13.02 20.50
N ASP A 102 1.31 -12.26 19.87
CA ASP A 102 2.73 -12.26 20.16
C ASP A 102 3.12 -11.31 21.31
N GLY A 103 2.19 -10.45 21.73
CA GLY A 103 2.31 -9.54 22.87
C GLY A 103 2.83 -8.14 22.52
N ASP A 104 3.04 -7.82 21.25
CA ASP A 104 3.07 -6.45 20.77
C ASP A 104 1.67 -5.99 20.30
N MET A 105 1.56 -4.73 19.89
CA MET A 105 0.26 -4.12 19.55
C MET A 105 0.23 -3.74 18.08
N ASP A 106 -0.83 -4.16 17.41
CA ASP A 106 -1.04 -3.98 15.98
C ASP A 106 -2.00 -2.82 15.69
N LEU A 107 -1.97 -2.35 14.45
CA LEU A 107 -2.87 -1.31 13.97
C LEU A 107 -3.94 -1.92 13.07
N VAL A 108 -5.21 -1.80 13.46
CA VAL A 108 -6.34 -2.31 12.68
C VAL A 108 -7.15 -1.16 12.08
N LEU A 109 -7.17 -1.13 10.74
CA LEU A 109 -7.86 -0.14 9.91
C LEU A 109 -9.08 -0.76 9.22
N HIS A 110 -10.01 0.07 8.77
CA HIS A 110 -11.22 -0.39 8.12
C HIS A 110 -11.49 0.36 6.82
N PHE A 111 -11.57 -0.39 5.72
CA PHE A 111 -11.77 0.19 4.39
C PHE A 111 -13.16 -0.11 3.87
N ASN A 112 -13.84 0.89 3.30
CA ASN A 112 -15.11 0.65 2.63
C ASN A 112 -14.89 -0.26 1.42
N THR A 113 -15.58 -1.41 1.35
CA THR A 113 -15.38 -2.40 0.28
C THR A 113 -15.46 -1.77 -1.12
N GLN A 114 -16.38 -0.83 -1.31
CA GLN A 114 -16.64 -0.20 -2.61
C GLN A 114 -15.56 0.79 -3.05
N ASP A 115 -14.78 1.31 -2.11
CA ASP A 115 -13.73 2.29 -2.38
C ASP A 115 -12.39 1.58 -2.70
N THR A 116 -12.24 0.31 -2.31
CA THR A 116 -10.98 -0.45 -2.47
C THR A 116 -10.62 -0.75 -3.92
N GLY A 117 -11.59 -0.73 -4.83
CA GLY A 117 -11.37 -1.11 -6.23
C GLY A 117 -11.01 -2.58 -6.45
N ILE A 118 -11.10 -3.45 -5.42
CA ILE A 118 -10.82 -4.88 -5.54
C ILE A 118 -11.78 -5.53 -6.56
N GLY A 119 -11.18 -6.19 -7.53
CA GLY A 119 -11.82 -6.86 -8.66
C GLY A 119 -12.27 -8.28 -8.33
N CYS A 120 -13.01 -8.86 -9.27
CA CYS A 120 -13.55 -10.20 -9.16
C CYS A 120 -12.53 -11.33 -9.29
N ASP A 121 -11.44 -11.03 -9.99
CA ASP A 121 -10.39 -11.97 -10.32
C ASP A 121 -9.15 -11.77 -9.43
N ASP A 122 -9.22 -10.83 -8.48
CA ASP A 122 -8.12 -10.54 -7.55
C ASP A 122 -7.97 -11.71 -6.56
N THR A 123 -6.72 -12.12 -6.37
CA THR A 123 -6.33 -13.18 -5.41
C THR A 123 -5.53 -12.62 -4.24
N GLU A 124 -5.17 -11.35 -4.29
CA GLU A 124 -4.43 -10.62 -3.27
C GLU A 124 -4.91 -9.16 -3.25
N ALA A 125 -4.70 -8.47 -2.13
CA ALA A 125 -4.87 -7.04 -2.06
C ALA A 125 -3.70 -6.41 -1.30
N THR A 126 -3.36 -5.19 -1.71
CA THR A 126 -2.19 -4.47 -1.21
C THR A 126 -2.63 -3.25 -0.42
N LEU A 127 -1.94 -3.02 0.69
CA LEU A 127 -1.98 -1.81 1.49
C LEU A 127 -0.67 -1.05 1.30
N THR A 128 -0.74 0.26 1.15
CA THR A 128 0.42 1.15 1.06
C THR A 128 0.25 2.34 1.99
N GLY A 129 1.35 2.96 2.38
CA GLY A 129 1.35 4.16 3.19
C GLY A 129 2.76 4.68 3.44
N VAL A 130 2.86 5.67 4.33
CA VAL A 130 4.12 6.17 4.88
C VAL A 130 4.06 6.18 6.40
N THR A 131 5.21 6.06 7.05
CA THR A 131 5.37 6.31 8.48
C THR A 131 5.50 7.81 8.75
N PHE A 132 5.35 8.22 10.02
CA PHE A 132 5.66 9.59 10.43
C PHE A 132 7.14 9.97 10.21
N GLY A 133 8.03 8.97 10.09
CA GLY A 133 9.44 9.16 9.70
C GLY A 133 9.63 9.48 8.21
N GLY A 134 8.58 9.32 7.38
CA GLY A 134 8.62 9.52 5.94
C GLY A 134 8.99 8.27 5.14
N ASP A 135 9.17 7.12 5.80
CA ASP A 135 9.47 5.86 5.13
C ASP A 135 8.19 5.28 4.53
N ALA A 136 8.25 4.96 3.25
CA ALA A 136 7.16 4.28 2.59
C ALA A 136 7.10 2.81 2.96
N PHE A 137 5.90 2.25 2.99
CA PHE A 137 5.71 0.82 3.20
C PHE A 137 4.63 0.23 2.31
N THR A 138 4.70 -1.09 2.13
CA THR A 138 3.68 -1.88 1.44
C THR A 138 3.50 -3.23 2.12
N GLY A 139 2.26 -3.68 2.21
CA GLY A 139 1.91 -5.02 2.66
C GLY A 139 0.90 -5.64 1.70
N THR A 140 1.01 -6.94 1.47
CA THR A 140 0.11 -7.70 0.60
C THR A 140 -0.32 -8.97 1.30
N ASP A 141 -1.60 -9.29 1.20
CA ASP A 141 -2.16 -10.53 1.72
C ASP A 141 -3.20 -11.11 0.74
N ALA A 142 -3.39 -12.43 0.81
CA ALA A 142 -4.26 -13.18 -0.07
C ALA A 142 -5.73 -12.89 0.23
N VAL A 143 -6.57 -12.89 -0.80
CA VAL A 143 -8.01 -12.70 -0.66
C VAL A 143 -8.80 -13.73 -1.44
N LYS A 144 -10.03 -14.00 -0.99
CA LYS A 144 -10.97 -14.84 -1.72
C LYS A 144 -12.26 -14.09 -2.01
N ILE A 145 -12.49 -13.81 -3.29
CA ILE A 145 -13.71 -13.11 -3.71
C ILE A 145 -14.88 -14.10 -3.79
N VAL A 146 -15.90 -13.89 -2.95
CA VAL A 146 -17.05 -14.82 -2.86
C VAL A 146 -18.30 -14.33 -3.58
N LYS A 147 -18.46 -13.01 -3.79
CA LYS A 147 -19.68 -12.43 -4.38
C LYS A 147 -19.36 -11.22 -5.24
N CYS A 148 -19.25 -11.47 -6.54
CA CYS A 148 -18.98 -10.46 -7.54
C CYS A 148 -20.23 -9.67 -7.98
N PRO A 149 -20.19 -8.31 -7.96
CA PRO A 149 -21.19 -7.52 -8.65
C PRO A 149 -21.20 -7.87 -10.14
N LYS A 150 -22.37 -7.75 -10.78
CA LYS A 150 -22.43 -7.92 -12.23
C LYS A 150 -21.68 -6.74 -12.86
N PRO A 151 -20.95 -6.93 -13.97
CA PRO A 151 -20.37 -5.80 -14.68
C PRO A 151 -21.47 -4.81 -15.02
N ASP A 152 -21.23 -3.53 -14.74
CA ASP A 152 -22.20 -2.48 -15.03
C ASP A 152 -22.57 -2.55 -16.50
N LYS A 153 -23.87 -2.67 -16.78
CA LYS A 153 -24.38 -2.51 -18.14
C LYS A 153 -24.11 -1.06 -18.51
N LYS A 154 -23.00 -0.79 -19.21
CA LYS A 154 -22.75 0.52 -19.83
C LYS A 154 -24.04 0.93 -20.53
N SER A 155 -24.66 2.02 -20.07
CA SER A 155 -25.84 2.59 -20.71
C SER A 155 -25.49 2.82 -22.18
N LYS A 156 -26.08 2.02 -23.07
CA LYS A 156 -26.10 2.31 -24.49
C LYS A 156 -26.86 3.61 -24.64
N LYS A 157 -26.13 4.70 -24.84
CA LYS A 157 -26.68 5.99 -25.27
C LYS A 157 -26.57 6.08 -26.79
#